data_AF-K0TFS7-F1
#
_entry.id   AF-K0TFS7-F1
#
_cell.length_a   1.000
_cell.length_b   1.000
_cell.length_c   1.000
_cell.angle_alpha   90.00
_cell.angle_beta   90.00
_cell.angle_gamma   90.00
#
_symmetry.space_group_name_H-M   'P 1'
#
loop_
_entity.id
_entity.type
_entity.pdbx_description
1 polymer ?
#
loop_
_entity_poly.entity_id
_entity_poly.type
_entity_poly.pdbx_seq_one_letter_code
_entity_poly.pdbx_strand_id
1 'polypeptide(L)'
;MAAVALICRAPSKFSVGTVTLADPGDDGNDREYLVVDCVRGEPCSSSSMCSTANLVSIHETQAVAPSNGKYSSHFVGSRIISNPALHVSSRVDPLFFALEHFQRRLAREDSKLETFQPYDQALEGMNSLILHALGLDPNLVVHGLSGPGQLLHICDATDICGADLILIKFSRQRTTAWLKMKYENALVAVRKRVVERKRWESHRASELTNLRGGSGAFSSNFALEEDTPRMEASGAKGLVVDDEIKLTCWEDTQIKIEALQLICDYLPAYWKIKLREVVGVKAEGNEQKWEPTKAGKRTRESWEGAVGQSDSEALVAFSQGHGSAGSKAVTPGAEKKCVKNAQSHGLKRLAKVNKKGMKSLSTFFGAKKKN
;
A
#
# COMPACT_ATOMS: atom_id res chain seq x y z
N MET A 1 33.69 -1.74 16.70
CA MET A 1 32.65 -0.97 15.97
C MET A 1 31.59 -0.55 16.96
N ALA A 2 31.54 0.74 17.32
CA ALA A 2 30.59 1.26 18.29
C ALA A 2 29.23 1.48 17.62
N ALA A 3 28.20 0.79 18.10
CA ALA A 3 26.82 1.06 17.72
C ALA A 3 26.37 2.36 18.40
N VAL A 4 26.32 3.45 17.64
CA VAL A 4 25.68 4.69 18.08
C VAL A 4 24.17 4.46 18.03
N ALA A 5 23.59 4.09 19.17
CA ALA A 5 22.15 4.13 19.35
C ALA A 5 21.71 5.59 19.36
N LEU A 6 21.16 6.05 18.22
CA LEU A 6 20.40 7.30 18.14
C LEU A 6 19.13 7.12 18.99
N ILE A 7 19.22 7.47 20.28
CA ILE A 7 18.06 7.66 21.14
C ILE A 7 17.37 8.94 20.67
N CYS A 8 16.48 8.81 19.68
CA CYS A 8 15.58 9.88 19.30
C CYS A 8 14.67 10.17 20.51
N ARG A 9 14.94 11.25 21.24
CA ARG A 9 14.02 11.79 22.25
C ARG A 9 12.66 12.00 21.58
N ALA A 10 11.62 11.34 22.07
CA ALA A 10 10.27 11.56 21.59
C ALA A 10 9.89 13.04 21.77
N PRO A 11 9.30 13.69 20.76
CA PRO A 11 8.82 15.06 20.89
C PRO A 11 7.78 15.14 22.01
N SER A 12 7.90 16.16 22.88
CA SER A 12 7.14 16.27 24.11
C SER A 12 5.68 16.68 23.91
N LYS A 13 5.34 17.27 22.76
CA LYS A 13 3.97 17.64 22.37
C LYS A 13 3.79 17.49 20.85
N PHE A 14 2.75 16.77 20.45
CA PHE A 14 2.26 16.75 19.08
C PHE A 14 0.80 17.21 19.05
N SER A 15 0.43 17.99 18.04
CA SER A 15 -0.97 18.27 17.74
C SER A 15 -1.33 17.59 16.43
N VAL A 16 -2.55 17.04 16.38
CA VAL A 16 -3.10 16.39 15.18
C VAL A 16 -4.36 17.14 14.80
N GLY A 17 -4.39 17.64 13.57
CA GLY A 17 -5.56 18.28 12.97
C GLY A 17 -5.95 17.60 11.67
N THR A 18 -7.22 17.74 11.28
CA THR A 18 -7.70 17.37 9.94
C THR A 18 -7.76 18.61 9.07
N VAL A 19 -7.33 18.50 7.82
CA VAL A 19 -7.43 19.58 6.83
C VAL A 19 -7.91 19.04 5.49
N THR A 20 -8.69 19.85 4.80
CA THR A 20 -9.10 19.58 3.43
C THR A 20 -8.10 20.25 2.48
N LEU A 21 -7.43 19.45 1.65
CA LEU A 21 -6.51 19.92 0.61
C LEU A 21 -6.92 19.29 -0.71
N ALA A 22 -6.61 19.95 -1.81
CA ALA A 22 -6.79 19.36 -3.12
C ALA A 22 -5.91 18.11 -3.28
N ASP A 23 -6.47 17.06 -3.86
CA ASP A 23 -5.76 15.81 -4.11
C ASP A 23 -4.75 16.02 -5.26
N PRO A 24 -3.44 15.81 -5.03
CA PRO A 24 -2.44 15.99 -6.08
C PRO A 24 -2.59 15.00 -7.24
N GLY A 25 -3.33 13.90 -7.04
CA GLY A 25 -3.57 12.86 -8.05
C GLY A 25 -4.84 13.05 -8.89
N ASP A 26 -5.74 13.94 -8.48
CA ASP A 26 -7.07 14.11 -9.07
C ASP A 26 -7.37 15.59 -9.31
N ASP A 27 -7.56 15.95 -10.58
CA ASP A 27 -7.70 17.33 -11.03
C ASP A 27 -9.07 17.90 -10.60
N GLY A 28 -9.18 18.32 -9.34
CA GLY A 28 -10.31 19.10 -8.83
C GLY A 28 -11.10 18.47 -7.67
N ASN A 29 -10.66 17.35 -7.12
CA ASN A 29 -11.25 16.80 -5.91
C ASN A 29 -10.45 17.17 -4.67
N ASP A 30 -11.15 17.65 -3.65
CA ASP A 30 -10.57 17.86 -2.33
C ASP A 30 -10.63 16.56 -1.51
N ARG A 31 -9.58 16.33 -0.72
CA ARG A 31 -9.45 15.18 0.18
C ARG A 31 -9.05 15.63 1.57
N GLU A 32 -9.53 14.90 2.57
CA GLU A 32 -9.12 15.10 3.97
C GLU A 32 -7.76 14.46 4.23
N TYR A 33 -6.86 15.26 4.80
CA TYR A 33 -5.53 14.87 5.25
C TYR A 33 -5.40 15.14 6.75
N LEU A 34 -4.56 14.35 7.41
CA LEU A 34 -4.13 14.61 8.77
C LEU A 34 -2.86 15.45 8.74
N VAL A 35 -2.85 16.53 9.51
CA VAL A 35 -1.66 17.34 9.75
C VAL A 35 -1.17 17.02 11.15
N VAL A 36 0.08 16.57 11.23
CA VAL A 36 0.75 16.32 12.49
C VAL A 36 1.80 17.41 12.65
N ASP A 37 1.57 18.31 13.59
CA ASP A 37 2.53 19.32 13.99
C ASP A 37 3.32 18.81 15.20
N CYS A 38 4.63 18.84 15.06
CA CYS A 38 5.58 18.37 16.04
C CYS A 38 6.35 19.56 16.58
N VAL A 39 5.96 20.00 17.79
CA VAL A 39 6.69 21.03 18.52
C VAL A 39 7.91 20.36 19.14
N ARG A 40 9.10 20.63 18.58
CA ARG A 40 10.34 20.22 19.23
C ARG A 40 10.50 21.02 20.52
N GLY A 41 10.47 20.31 21.65
CA GLY A 41 10.66 20.88 22.98
C GLY A 41 11.98 21.66 23.11
N GLU A 42 11.95 22.64 24.00
CA GLU A 42 12.84 23.79 24.22
C GLU A 42 14.30 23.74 23.73
N PRO A 43 14.84 24.88 23.26
CA PRO A 43 16.26 25.01 22.97
C PRO A 43 17.08 24.80 24.24
N CYS A 44 17.96 23.79 24.23
CA CYS A 44 18.96 23.61 25.27
C CYS A 44 19.76 24.91 25.42
N SER A 45 19.83 25.39 26.66
CA SER A 45 20.48 26.63 27.05
C SER A 45 21.88 26.83 26.46
N SER A 46 22.14 28.08 26.06
CA SER A 46 23.39 28.73 25.63
C SER A 46 23.79 28.61 24.15
N SER A 47 23.60 29.73 23.45
CA SER A 47 24.26 30.18 22.22
C SER A 47 24.09 29.35 20.94
N SER A 48 22.89 29.39 20.36
CA SER A 48 22.70 29.43 18.90
C SER A 48 21.24 29.77 18.62
N MET A 49 20.97 30.82 17.85
CA MET A 49 19.63 31.16 17.35
C MET A 49 19.18 30.17 16.27
N CYS A 50 19.08 28.88 16.61
CA CYS A 50 18.39 27.92 15.77
C CYS A 50 16.88 28.12 15.98
N SER A 51 16.23 28.75 15.00
CA SER A 51 14.78 28.77 14.84
C SER A 51 14.21 27.39 15.18
N THR A 52 13.33 27.33 16.19
CA THR A 52 12.53 26.17 16.52
C THR A 52 11.51 25.97 15.40
N ALA A 53 11.96 25.46 14.26
CA ALA A 53 11.09 25.18 13.14
C ALA A 53 10.14 24.05 13.54
N ASN A 54 8.87 24.39 13.73
CA ASN A 54 7.79 23.42 13.89
C ASN A 54 7.83 22.47 12.68
N LEU A 55 7.97 21.17 12.95
CA LEU A 55 8.03 20.17 11.89
C LEU A 55 6.60 19.74 11.59
N VAL A 56 5.99 20.39 10.60
CA VAL A 56 4.66 20.01 10.11
C VAL A 56 4.80 18.87 9.11
N SER A 57 3.99 17.82 9.28
CA SER A 57 3.93 16.70 8.33
C SER A 57 2.50 16.41 7.91
N ILE A 58 2.30 16.19 6.62
CA ILE A 58 1.01 15.86 6.01
C ILE A 58 0.92 14.34 5.90
N HIS A 59 -0.20 13.78 6.34
CA HIS A 59 -0.49 12.35 6.29
C HIS A 59 -1.83 12.15 5.59
N GLU A 60 -1.91 11.14 4.73
CA GLU A 60 -3.20 10.66 4.25
C GLU A 60 -3.72 9.58 5.18
N THR A 61 -5.05 9.46 5.26
CA THR A 61 -5.70 8.36 5.98
C THR A 61 -6.28 7.39 4.97
N GLN A 62 -5.96 6.11 5.16
CA GLN A 62 -6.52 5.00 4.39
C GLN A 62 -7.27 4.07 5.34
N ALA A 63 -8.46 3.64 4.94
CA ALA A 63 -9.22 2.63 5.68
C ALA A 63 -8.99 1.26 5.04
N VAL A 64 -8.45 0.33 5.84
CA VAL A 64 -8.28 -1.08 5.48
C VAL A 64 -9.32 -1.88 6.24
N ALA A 65 -10.26 -2.49 5.53
CA ALA A 65 -11.21 -3.40 6.17
C ALA A 65 -10.65 -4.83 6.12
N PRO A 66 -10.36 -5.47 7.27
CA PRO A 66 -9.88 -6.84 7.31
C PRO A 66 -11.01 -7.77 6.82
N SER A 67 -10.80 -8.36 5.64
CA SER A 67 -11.73 -9.20 4.89
C SER A 67 -12.95 -8.49 4.29
N ASN A 68 -13.38 -8.95 3.10
CA ASN A 68 -14.70 -8.62 2.53
C ASN A 68 -15.85 -9.32 3.28
N GLY A 69 -15.58 -9.94 4.43
CA GLY A 69 -16.60 -10.50 5.29
C GLY A 69 -17.50 -9.36 5.78
N LYS A 70 -18.77 -9.39 5.37
CA LYS A 70 -19.80 -8.39 5.71
C LYS A 70 -19.97 -8.17 7.22
N TYR A 71 -19.40 -9.03 8.07
CA TYR A 71 -19.53 -9.02 9.52
C TYR A 71 -18.18 -9.36 10.18
N SER A 72 -17.36 -8.35 10.47
CA SER A 72 -16.20 -8.48 11.35
C SER A 72 -16.22 -7.38 12.41
N SER A 73 -15.59 -7.63 13.56
CA SER A 73 -15.51 -6.70 14.70
C SER A 73 -14.18 -6.88 15.41
N HIS A 74 -13.71 -5.82 16.08
CA HIS A 74 -12.47 -5.86 16.86
C HIS A 74 -12.75 -5.87 18.36
N PHE A 75 -12.04 -6.71 19.09
CA PHE A 75 -12.00 -6.65 20.55
C PHE A 75 -10.85 -5.73 20.96
N VAL A 76 -11.15 -4.62 21.62
CA VAL A 76 -10.16 -3.65 22.12
C VAL A 76 -10.34 -3.50 23.62
N GLY A 77 -9.46 -4.18 24.39
CA GLY A 77 -9.62 -4.30 25.83
C GLY A 77 -10.93 -5.01 26.19
N SER A 78 -11.80 -4.33 26.94
CA SER A 78 -13.13 -4.84 27.33
C SER A 78 -14.26 -4.40 26.39
N ARG A 79 -13.95 -3.77 25.25
CA ARG A 79 -14.94 -3.22 24.31
C ARG A 79 -14.92 -3.96 22.98
N ILE A 80 -16.10 -4.07 22.36
CA ILE A 80 -16.28 -4.60 21.02
C ILE A 80 -16.55 -3.43 20.07
N ILE A 81 -15.68 -3.25 19.07
CA ILE A 81 -15.85 -2.26 18.02
C ILE A 81 -16.53 -2.94 16.84
N SER A 82 -17.76 -2.52 16.55
CA SER A 82 -18.58 -3.10 15.48
C SER A 82 -18.05 -2.78 14.08
N ASN A 83 -17.37 -1.65 13.89
CA ASN A 83 -16.72 -1.32 12.63
C ASN A 83 -15.29 -1.89 12.62
N PRO A 84 -14.99 -2.87 11.75
CA PRO A 84 -13.68 -3.49 11.69
C PRO A 84 -12.64 -2.65 10.92
N ALA A 85 -13.01 -1.50 10.37
CA ALA A 85 -12.12 -0.67 9.56
C ALA A 85 -10.89 -0.21 10.36
N LEU A 86 -9.73 -0.73 9.97
CA LEU A 86 -8.44 -0.29 10.46
C LEU A 86 -8.02 0.95 9.68
N HIS A 87 -7.86 2.08 10.36
CA HIS A 87 -7.39 3.31 9.72
C HIS A 87 -5.86 3.38 9.84
N VAL A 88 -5.19 3.58 8.72
CA VAL A 88 -3.73 3.71 8.62
C VAL A 88 -3.43 5.12 8.14
N SER A 89 -2.61 5.84 8.90
CA SER A 89 -2.09 7.15 8.51
C SER A 89 -0.69 6.99 7.92
N SER A 90 -0.50 7.41 6.68
CA SER A 90 0.79 7.37 5.97
C SER A 90 1.23 8.79 5.60
N ARG A 91 2.53 9.08 5.75
CA ARG A 91 3.11 10.37 5.36
C ARG A 91 3.04 10.55 3.85
N VAL A 92 2.64 11.75 3.42
CA VAL A 92 2.63 12.18 2.02
C VAL A 92 3.74 13.21 1.82
N ASP A 93 4.45 13.12 0.70
CA ASP A 93 5.47 14.10 0.34
C ASP A 93 4.80 15.43 -0.07
N PRO A 94 5.09 16.56 0.61
CA PRO A 94 4.48 17.84 0.32
C PRO A 94 4.76 18.36 -1.10
N LEU A 95 5.82 17.88 -1.77
CA LEU A 95 6.15 18.27 -3.13
C LEU A 95 5.09 17.86 -4.17
N PHE A 96 4.31 16.80 -3.92
CA PHE A 96 3.20 16.45 -4.80
C PHE A 96 2.13 17.55 -4.84
N PHE A 97 1.83 18.16 -3.69
CA PHE A 97 0.89 19.29 -3.62
C PHE A 97 1.48 20.56 -4.24
N ALA A 98 2.79 20.81 -4.04
CA ALA A 98 3.47 21.93 -4.69
C ALA A 98 3.45 21.80 -6.22
N LEU A 99 3.72 20.59 -6.74
CA LEU A 99 3.68 20.31 -8.17
C LEU A 99 2.30 20.57 -8.77
N GLU A 100 1.26 20.15 -8.06
CA GLU A 100 -0.13 20.35 -8.48
C GLU A 100 -0.51 21.84 -8.49
N HIS A 101 -0.08 22.60 -7.48
CA HIS A 101 -0.23 24.07 -7.46
C HIS A 101 0.44 24.73 -8.68
N PHE A 102 1.69 24.39 -8.99
CA PHE A 102 2.40 24.93 -10.15
C PHE A 102 1.72 24.54 -11.47
N GLN A 103 1.19 23.33 -11.57
CA GLN A 103 0.46 22.90 -12.77
C GLN A 103 -0.82 23.71 -12.97
N ARG A 104 -1.62 23.93 -11.90
CA ARG A 104 -2.82 24.77 -12.02
C ARG A 104 -2.49 26.18 -12.47
N ARG A 105 -1.41 26.76 -11.96
CA ARG A 105 -0.96 28.09 -12.37
C ARG A 105 -0.44 28.10 -13.80
N LEU A 106 0.33 27.10 -14.21
CA LEU A 106 0.77 26.95 -15.60
C LEU A 106 -0.40 26.87 -16.58
N ALA A 107 -1.50 26.23 -16.19
CA ALA A 107 -2.72 26.15 -16.99
C ALA A 107 -3.53 27.45 -17.05
N ARG A 108 -3.28 28.42 -16.15
CA ARG A 108 -3.98 29.71 -16.09
C ARG A 108 -3.19 30.87 -16.68
N GLU A 109 -1.88 30.90 -16.46
CA GLU A 109 -1.03 32.07 -16.72
C GLU A 109 0.03 31.84 -17.82
N ASP A 110 -0.28 30.98 -18.80
CA ASP A 110 0.48 30.71 -20.03
C ASP A 110 1.96 31.15 -19.99
N SER A 111 2.79 30.32 -19.34
CA SER A 111 4.27 30.38 -19.35
C SER A 111 4.96 31.34 -18.37
N LYS A 112 4.22 32.13 -17.57
CA LYS A 112 4.85 33.03 -16.57
C LYS A 112 5.72 32.31 -15.53
N LEU A 113 5.40 31.07 -15.17
CA LEU A 113 6.17 30.29 -14.19
C LEU A 113 7.47 29.70 -14.75
N GLU A 114 7.67 29.74 -16.06
CA GLU A 114 8.91 29.30 -16.71
C GLU A 114 9.97 30.40 -16.77
N THR A 115 9.61 31.62 -16.35
CA THR A 115 10.56 32.71 -16.12
C THR A 115 10.89 32.80 -14.63
N PHE A 116 12.04 33.41 -14.31
CA PHE A 116 12.38 33.69 -12.92
C PHE A 116 11.43 34.73 -12.35
N GLN A 117 10.80 34.39 -11.23
CA GLN A 117 9.89 35.25 -10.51
C GLN A 117 10.31 35.37 -9.04
N PRO A 118 9.98 36.48 -8.38
CA PRO A 118 10.09 36.59 -6.93
C PRO A 118 9.42 35.40 -6.23
N TYR A 119 10.09 34.92 -5.19
CA TYR A 119 9.68 33.74 -4.42
C TYR A 119 8.25 33.83 -3.88
N ASP A 120 7.87 35.00 -3.39
CA ASP A 120 6.54 35.34 -2.91
C ASP A 120 5.49 35.27 -4.03
N GLN A 121 5.80 35.87 -5.17
CA GLN A 121 4.90 35.88 -6.33
C GLN A 121 4.68 34.48 -6.90
N ALA A 122 5.71 33.65 -6.96
CA ALA A 122 5.62 32.30 -7.53
C ALA A 122 4.83 31.33 -6.62
N LEU A 123 4.84 31.54 -5.30
CA LEU A 123 4.12 30.73 -4.31
C LEU A 123 2.76 31.33 -3.89
N GLU A 124 2.37 32.44 -4.50
CA GLU A 124 1.10 33.10 -4.23
C GLU A 124 -0.09 32.13 -4.36
N GLY A 125 -0.92 32.07 -3.31
CA GLY A 125 -2.10 31.20 -3.25
C GLY A 125 -1.81 29.74 -2.89
N MET A 126 -0.56 29.37 -2.57
CA MET A 126 -0.26 28.06 -1.99
C MET A 126 -0.76 28.00 -0.54
N ASN A 127 -1.32 26.86 -0.13
CA ASN A 127 -1.81 26.68 1.24
C ASN A 127 -0.64 26.78 2.23
N SER A 128 -0.81 27.57 3.30
CA SER A 128 0.22 27.80 4.33
C SER A 128 0.71 26.52 5.01
N LEU A 129 -0.14 25.50 5.12
CA LEU A 129 0.23 24.19 5.66
C LEU A 129 1.20 23.43 4.75
N ILE A 130 1.05 23.58 3.42
CA ILE A 130 1.97 23.01 2.45
C ILE A 130 3.31 23.74 2.55
N LEU A 131 3.29 25.07 2.65
CA LEU A 131 4.51 25.87 2.84
C LEU A 131 5.26 25.43 4.10
N HIS A 132 4.56 25.29 5.23
CA HIS A 132 5.14 24.76 6.47
C HIS A 132 5.70 23.34 6.31
N ALA A 133 4.98 22.44 5.62
CA ALA A 133 5.43 21.08 5.40
C ALA A 133 6.68 21.00 4.50
N LEU A 134 6.85 21.96 3.59
CA LEU A 134 8.07 22.13 2.77
C LEU A 134 9.23 22.76 3.55
N GLY A 135 9.01 23.18 4.80
CA GLY A 135 9.98 23.89 5.62
C GLY A 135 10.15 25.36 5.25
N LEU A 136 9.10 25.97 4.69
CA LEU A 136 9.08 27.36 4.23
C LEU A 136 8.29 28.22 5.23
N ASP A 137 8.60 29.52 5.29
CA ASP A 137 7.82 30.47 6.08
C ASP A 137 6.48 30.74 5.37
N PRO A 138 5.33 30.53 6.02
CA PRO A 138 4.01 30.86 5.46
C PRO A 138 3.85 32.35 5.12
N ASN A 139 4.59 33.23 5.79
CA ASN A 139 4.58 34.66 5.51
C ASN A 139 5.49 35.03 4.33
N LEU A 140 6.19 34.04 3.77
CA LEU A 140 7.12 34.21 2.63
C LEU A 140 8.20 35.27 2.90
N VAL A 141 8.49 35.52 4.19
CA VAL A 141 9.53 36.46 4.60
C VAL A 141 10.88 35.81 4.33
N VAL A 142 11.66 36.41 3.42
CA VAL A 142 12.94 35.87 2.96
C VAL A 142 14.03 35.95 4.04
N HIS A 143 13.87 36.86 5.02
CA HIS A 143 14.88 37.11 6.05
C HIS A 143 15.13 35.87 6.93
N GLY A 144 16.30 35.25 6.75
CA GLY A 144 16.76 34.12 7.56
C GLY A 144 16.29 32.74 7.10
N LEU A 145 15.67 32.61 5.92
CA LEU A 145 15.37 31.31 5.35
C LEU A 145 16.67 30.58 4.97
N SER A 146 16.76 29.30 5.35
CA SER A 146 17.88 28.41 5.02
C SER A 146 17.91 27.97 3.53
N GLY A 147 17.35 28.79 2.63
CA GLY A 147 17.13 28.48 1.21
C GLY A 147 15.77 27.83 0.93
N PRO A 148 15.39 27.66 -0.35
CA PRO A 148 14.09 27.13 -0.80
C PRO A 148 13.83 25.65 -0.48
N GLY A 149 14.71 25.01 0.31
CA GLY A 149 14.51 23.67 0.86
C GLY A 149 14.17 22.62 -0.20
N GLN A 150 13.05 21.93 0.00
CA GLN A 150 12.60 20.86 -0.88
C GLN A 150 12.17 21.34 -2.28
N LEU A 151 11.78 22.62 -2.44
CA LEU A 151 11.35 23.15 -3.74
C LEU A 151 12.45 23.08 -4.80
N LEU A 152 13.72 23.01 -4.41
CA LEU A 152 14.85 22.83 -5.33
C LEU A 152 14.77 21.52 -6.12
N HIS A 153 13.95 20.56 -5.73
CA HIS A 153 13.73 19.35 -6.54
C HIS A 153 12.90 19.61 -7.79
N ILE A 154 12.07 20.65 -7.82
CA ILE A 154 11.15 20.96 -8.92
C ILE A 154 11.37 22.36 -9.51
N CYS A 155 12.02 23.26 -8.78
CA CYS A 155 12.32 24.62 -9.18
C CYS A 155 13.83 24.87 -9.26
N ASP A 156 14.21 25.77 -10.16
CA ASP A 156 15.50 26.44 -10.17
C ASP A 156 15.41 27.69 -9.30
N ALA A 157 16.39 27.89 -8.42
CA ALA A 157 16.48 29.07 -7.58
C ALA A 157 17.76 29.84 -7.92
N THR A 158 17.65 31.15 -7.99
CA THR A 158 18.79 32.05 -8.20
C THR A 158 18.78 33.14 -7.15
N ASP A 159 19.94 33.34 -6.53
CA ASP A 159 20.23 34.40 -5.56
C ASP A 159 21.10 35.45 -6.24
N ILE A 160 20.53 36.13 -7.23
CA ILE A 160 21.27 37.12 -8.06
C ILE A 160 21.16 38.52 -7.45
N CYS A 161 20.20 38.76 -6.55
CA CYS A 161 19.91 40.09 -6.00
C CYS A 161 20.25 40.24 -4.51
N GLY A 162 21.00 39.30 -3.93
CA GLY A 162 21.42 39.31 -2.53
C GLY A 162 20.40 38.65 -1.60
N ALA A 163 20.74 38.61 -0.31
CA ALA A 163 20.03 37.84 0.73
C ALA A 163 18.52 38.14 0.90
N ASP A 164 18.02 39.20 0.28
CA ASP A 164 16.64 39.67 0.43
C ASP A 164 15.74 39.33 -0.76
N LEU A 165 16.28 38.85 -1.89
CA LEU A 165 15.48 38.52 -3.07
C LEU A 165 15.89 37.18 -3.69
N ILE A 166 15.10 36.16 -3.36
CA ILE A 166 15.20 34.84 -3.99
C ILE A 166 14.28 34.83 -5.21
N LEU A 167 14.84 34.50 -6.38
CA LEU A 167 14.07 34.25 -7.59
C LEU A 167 13.92 32.75 -7.78
N ILE A 168 12.71 32.30 -8.09
CA ILE A 168 12.42 30.91 -8.44
C ILE A 168 11.80 30.79 -9.82
N LYS A 169 12.14 29.70 -10.49
CA LYS A 169 11.64 29.32 -11.80
C LYS A 169 11.22 27.86 -11.76
N PHE A 170 10.00 27.56 -12.21
CA PHE A 170 9.57 26.17 -12.33
C PHE A 170 10.35 25.47 -13.45
N SER A 171 10.88 24.28 -13.16
CA SER A 171 11.78 23.56 -14.06
C SER A 171 11.20 22.19 -14.40
N ARG A 172 10.74 22.02 -15.64
CA ARG A 172 10.18 20.74 -16.10
C ARG A 172 11.22 19.63 -16.04
N GLN A 173 12.48 19.96 -16.34
CA GLN A 173 13.60 19.01 -16.33
C GLN A 173 13.93 18.52 -14.92
N ARG A 174 13.94 19.42 -13.92
CA ARG A 174 14.17 19.00 -12.53
C ARG A 174 13.01 18.18 -11.99
N THR A 175 11.79 18.59 -12.32
CA THR A 175 10.58 17.83 -11.98
C THR A 175 10.63 16.42 -12.54
N THR A 176 10.97 16.22 -13.82
CA THR A 176 11.10 14.87 -14.38
C THR A 176 12.23 14.06 -13.74
N ALA A 177 13.36 14.69 -13.42
CA ALA A 177 14.46 14.03 -12.70
C ALA A 177 14.04 13.59 -11.29
N TRP A 178 13.34 14.45 -10.55
CA TRP A 178 12.79 14.14 -9.23
C TRP A 178 11.76 13.00 -9.30
N LEU A 179 10.83 13.05 -10.27
CA LEU A 179 9.85 11.98 -10.46
C LEU A 179 10.51 10.64 -10.82
N LYS A 180 11.56 10.66 -11.65
CA LYS A 180 12.35 9.46 -11.95
C LYS A 180 12.99 8.87 -10.69
N MET A 181 13.58 9.71 -9.84
CA MET A 181 14.14 9.29 -8.56
C MET A 181 13.05 8.72 -7.62
N LYS A 182 11.85 9.32 -7.59
CA LYS A 182 10.72 8.78 -6.84
C LYS A 182 10.32 7.40 -7.36
N TYR A 183 10.29 7.22 -8.68
CA TYR A 183 10.02 5.94 -9.32
C TYR A 183 11.05 4.87 -8.96
N GLU A 184 12.33 5.19 -9.00
CA GLU A 184 13.39 4.26 -8.61
C GLU A 184 13.27 3.86 -7.13
N ASN A 185 12.94 4.81 -6.24
CA ASN A 185 12.70 4.52 -4.83
C ASN A 185 11.46 3.62 -4.62
N ALA A 186 10.37 3.89 -5.34
CA ALA A 186 9.17 3.04 -5.30
C ALA A 186 9.48 1.63 -5.84
N LEU A 187 10.27 1.52 -6.90
CA LEU A 187 10.70 0.25 -7.48
C LEU A 187 11.48 -0.60 -6.46
N VAL A 188 12.42 0.01 -5.73
CA VAL A 188 13.17 -0.66 -4.67
C VAL A 188 12.24 -1.13 -3.55
N ALA A 189 11.30 -0.28 -3.13
CA ALA A 189 10.35 -0.61 -2.06
C ALA A 189 9.40 -1.75 -2.44
N VAL A 190 8.83 -1.72 -3.65
CA VAL A 190 7.94 -2.78 -4.15
C VAL A 190 8.71 -4.08 -4.33
N ARG A 191 9.91 -4.03 -4.92
CA ARG A 191 10.76 -5.22 -5.08
C ARG A 191 11.07 -5.87 -3.74
N LYS A 192 11.42 -5.08 -2.73
CA LYS A 192 11.65 -5.56 -1.36
C LYS A 192 10.40 -6.24 -0.80
N ARG A 193 9.22 -5.62 -0.92
CA ARG A 193 7.94 -6.18 -0.47
C ARG A 193 7.64 -7.53 -1.13
N VAL A 194 7.86 -7.66 -2.44
CA VAL A 194 7.62 -8.91 -3.18
C VAL A 194 8.58 -10.01 -2.74
N VAL A 195 9.87 -9.69 -2.57
CA VAL A 195 10.88 -10.64 -2.09
C VAL A 195 10.57 -11.12 -0.67
N GLU A 196 10.22 -10.21 0.23
CA GLU A 196 9.82 -10.55 1.61
C GLU A 196 8.57 -11.44 1.64
N ARG A 197 7.60 -11.17 0.77
CA ARG A 197 6.40 -12.01 0.61
C ARG A 197 6.77 -13.44 0.18
N LYS A 198 7.62 -13.59 -0.84
CA LYS A 198 8.08 -14.91 -1.29
C LYS A 198 8.88 -15.65 -0.22
N ARG A 199 9.70 -14.93 0.54
CA ARG A 199 10.46 -15.50 1.67
C ARG A 199 9.51 -16.04 2.73
N TRP A 200 8.47 -15.27 3.08
CA TRP A 200 7.44 -15.68 4.03
C TRP A 200 6.65 -16.89 3.54
N GLU A 201 6.24 -16.92 2.27
CA GLU A 201 5.52 -18.05 1.67
C GLU A 201 6.38 -19.33 1.66
N SER A 202 7.67 -19.20 1.35
CA SER A 202 8.63 -20.31 1.39
C SER A 202 8.81 -20.85 2.81
N HIS A 203 8.92 -19.95 3.81
CA HIS A 203 9.01 -20.32 5.22
C HIS A 203 7.73 -21.02 5.70
N ARG A 204 6.55 -20.49 5.36
CA ARG A 204 5.27 -21.10 5.69
C ARG A 204 5.11 -22.48 5.04
N ALA A 205 5.56 -22.63 3.79
CA ALA A 205 5.54 -23.92 3.11
C ALA A 205 6.47 -24.94 3.77
N SER A 206 7.68 -24.53 4.18
CA SER A 206 8.62 -25.42 4.87
C SER A 206 8.12 -25.83 6.25
N GLU A 207 7.53 -24.92 7.01
CA GLU A 207 6.85 -25.22 8.28
C GLU A 207 5.72 -26.26 8.08
N LEU A 208 4.86 -26.05 7.08
CA LEU A 208 3.79 -27.01 6.76
C LEU A 208 4.34 -28.39 6.36
N THR A 209 5.49 -28.45 5.67
CA THR A 209 6.14 -29.73 5.37
C THR A 209 6.79 -30.39 6.59
N ASN A 210 7.32 -29.60 7.52
CA ASN A 210 7.90 -30.12 8.77
C ASN A 210 6.83 -30.63 9.74
N LEU A 211 5.63 -30.03 9.69
CA LEU A 211 4.45 -30.52 10.41
C LEU A 211 3.83 -31.79 9.79
N ARG A 212 4.40 -32.30 8.68
CA ARG A 212 4.00 -33.55 8.02
C ARG A 212 4.48 -34.82 8.76
N GLY A 213 4.55 -34.74 10.09
CA GLY A 213 4.52 -35.88 11.01
C GLY A 213 3.11 -36.40 11.31
N GLY A 214 2.05 -35.86 10.68
CA GLY A 214 0.70 -36.38 10.85
C GLY A 214 -0.26 -35.92 9.75
N SER A 215 -0.36 -36.68 8.65
CA SER A 215 -1.59 -36.69 7.84
C SER A 215 -2.70 -37.39 8.63
N GLY A 216 -3.18 -36.72 9.66
CA GLY A 216 -4.32 -37.12 10.45
C GLY A 216 -5.06 -35.85 10.83
N ALA A 217 -6.29 -35.73 10.38
CA ALA A 217 -7.23 -34.79 10.95
C ALA A 217 -7.10 -34.87 12.48
N PHE A 218 -7.02 -33.72 13.15
CA PHE A 218 -7.23 -33.62 14.59
C PHE A 218 -8.67 -34.08 14.89
N SER A 219 -8.89 -35.39 14.93
CA SER A 219 -9.81 -35.96 15.90
C SER A 219 -9.12 -35.76 17.24
N SER A 220 -9.70 -34.88 18.04
CA SER A 220 -9.49 -34.72 19.47
C SER A 220 -9.43 -36.08 20.18
N ASN A 221 -8.24 -36.68 20.25
CA ASN A 221 -7.95 -37.76 21.18
C ASN A 221 -6.82 -37.28 22.07
N PHE A 222 -7.21 -36.79 23.24
CA PHE A 222 -6.35 -36.74 24.42
C PHE A 222 -5.82 -38.17 24.63
N ALA A 223 -4.55 -38.40 24.33
CA ALA A 223 -3.83 -39.58 24.78
C ALA A 223 -3.03 -39.17 26.01
N LEU A 224 -3.40 -39.72 27.16
CA LEU A 224 -2.59 -39.68 28.37
C LEU A 224 -1.31 -40.48 28.09
N GLU A 225 -0.18 -39.85 28.35
CA GLU A 225 1.18 -40.31 28.08
C GLU A 225 1.57 -41.47 29.02
N GLU A 226 2.04 -42.59 28.48
CA GLU A 226 2.69 -43.67 29.24
C GLU A 226 4.15 -43.79 28.77
N ASP A 227 5.06 -43.72 29.73
CA ASP A 227 6.51 -43.54 29.59
C ASP A 227 7.20 -44.55 28.66
N THR A 228 7.93 -44.05 27.65
CA THR A 228 8.96 -44.82 26.95
C THR A 228 10.24 -44.00 26.74
N PRO A 229 11.44 -44.63 26.82
CA PRO A 229 12.71 -43.91 26.97
C PRO A 229 13.24 -43.31 25.67
N ARG A 230 13.75 -42.08 25.83
CA ARG A 230 14.50 -41.24 24.88
C ARG A 230 15.55 -42.01 24.07
N MET A 231 15.43 -41.97 22.75
CA MET A 231 16.56 -42.13 21.82
C MET A 231 16.98 -40.77 21.25
N GLU A 232 18.30 -40.64 21.08
CA GLU A 232 19.05 -39.39 20.98
C GLU A 232 18.83 -38.63 19.67
N ALA A 233 18.75 -37.30 19.81
CA ALA A 233 18.60 -36.34 18.74
C ALA A 233 19.95 -36.08 18.03
N SER A 234 20.11 -36.61 16.81
CA SER A 234 21.23 -36.27 15.94
C SER A 234 20.86 -35.15 14.96
N GLY A 235 21.44 -33.96 15.18
CA GLY A 235 22.00 -33.11 14.13
C GLY A 235 21.06 -32.34 13.20
N ALA A 236 20.42 -31.27 13.70
CA ALA A 236 19.89 -30.20 12.84
C ALA A 236 20.84 -28.99 12.85
N LYS A 237 21.89 -29.04 12.02
CA LYS A 237 22.68 -27.87 11.62
C LYS A 237 22.52 -27.66 10.11
N GLY A 238 21.44 -26.97 9.74
CA GLY A 238 21.27 -26.40 8.41
C GLY A 238 21.09 -24.90 8.56
N LEU A 239 22.20 -24.15 8.57
CA LEU A 239 22.19 -22.71 8.44
C LEU A 239 21.69 -22.44 7.01
N VAL A 240 20.41 -22.10 6.85
CA VAL A 240 19.83 -21.75 5.56
C VAL A 240 20.55 -20.48 5.09
N VAL A 241 21.52 -20.68 4.20
CA VAL A 241 22.16 -19.63 3.43
C VAL A 241 21.03 -18.82 2.77
N ASP A 242 21.07 -17.49 2.88
CA ASP A 242 20.15 -16.58 2.20
C ASP A 242 20.29 -16.79 0.68
N ASP A 243 19.62 -17.81 0.14
CA ASP A 243 19.50 -18.01 -1.29
C ASP A 243 18.76 -16.80 -1.84
N GLU A 244 19.48 -16.03 -2.65
CA GLU A 244 18.99 -14.82 -3.30
C GLU A 244 17.74 -15.19 -4.14
N ILE A 245 16.55 -14.82 -3.66
CA ILE A 245 15.28 -15.13 -4.32
C ILE A 245 15.28 -14.46 -5.69
N LYS A 246 15.49 -15.27 -6.74
CA LYS A 246 15.47 -14.79 -8.13
C LYS A 246 14.04 -14.49 -8.55
N LEU A 247 13.81 -13.25 -9.01
CA LEU A 247 12.55 -12.84 -9.62
C LEU A 247 12.53 -13.25 -11.09
N THR A 248 11.35 -13.61 -11.58
CA THR A 248 11.14 -13.89 -13.00
C THR A 248 11.03 -12.58 -13.79
N CYS A 249 11.32 -12.62 -15.09
CA CYS A 249 11.21 -11.44 -15.97
C CYS A 249 9.79 -10.81 -15.96
N TRP A 250 8.75 -11.64 -15.84
CA TRP A 250 7.37 -11.17 -15.74
C TRP A 250 7.11 -10.44 -14.41
N GLU A 251 7.61 -10.98 -13.29
CA GLU A 251 7.49 -10.32 -11.97
C GLU A 251 8.22 -8.98 -11.94
N ASP A 252 9.41 -8.90 -12.53
CA ASP A 252 10.14 -7.63 -12.65
C ASP A 252 9.35 -6.60 -13.46
N THR A 253 8.65 -7.03 -14.51
CA THR A 253 7.78 -6.15 -15.30
C THR A 253 6.57 -5.70 -14.49
N GLN A 254 5.96 -6.61 -13.73
CA GLN A 254 4.85 -6.30 -12.85
C GLN A 254 5.25 -5.32 -11.73
N ILE A 255 6.44 -5.50 -11.15
CA ILE A 255 7.00 -4.60 -10.12
C ILE A 255 7.21 -3.19 -10.69
N LYS A 256 7.68 -3.07 -11.95
CA LYS A 256 7.80 -1.77 -12.63
C LYS A 256 6.44 -1.10 -12.81
N ILE A 257 5.42 -1.86 -13.22
CA ILE A 257 4.06 -1.34 -13.39
C ILE A 257 3.46 -0.91 -12.04
N GLU A 258 3.60 -1.74 -11.00
CA GLU A 258 3.13 -1.42 -9.64
C GLU A 258 3.82 -0.16 -9.11
N ALA A 259 5.15 -0.08 -9.20
CA ALA A 259 5.92 1.09 -8.77
C ALA A 259 5.52 2.38 -9.51
N LEU A 260 5.27 2.29 -10.82
CA LEU A 260 4.78 3.42 -11.61
C LEU A 260 3.39 3.84 -11.13
N GLN A 261 2.52 2.88 -10.84
CA GLN A 261 1.15 3.14 -10.40
C GLN A 261 1.11 3.84 -9.04
N LEU A 262 1.93 3.41 -8.09
CA LEU A 262 2.01 4.03 -6.76
C LEU A 262 2.30 5.53 -6.83
N ILE A 263 3.07 5.97 -7.82
CA ILE A 263 3.40 7.39 -8.01
C ILE A 263 2.34 8.10 -8.83
N CYS A 264 1.82 7.45 -9.88
CA CYS A 264 0.76 8.01 -10.73
C CYS A 264 -0.52 8.33 -9.94
N ASP A 265 -0.75 7.66 -8.81
CA ASP A 265 -1.84 7.98 -7.89
C ASP A 265 -1.72 9.36 -7.22
N TYR A 266 -0.54 9.99 -7.24
CA TYR A 266 -0.28 11.31 -6.64
C TYR A 266 0.14 12.37 -7.67
N LEU A 267 -0.02 12.07 -8.96
CA LEU A 267 0.35 12.99 -10.03
C LEU A 267 -0.88 13.47 -10.79
N PRO A 268 -0.83 14.68 -11.35
CA PRO A 268 -1.80 15.09 -12.36
C PRO A 268 -1.58 14.37 -13.70
N ALA A 269 -2.58 14.38 -14.58
CA ALA A 269 -2.56 13.64 -15.85
C ALA A 269 -1.33 13.94 -16.73
N TYR A 270 -0.93 15.22 -16.83
CA TYR A 270 0.23 15.65 -17.60
C TYR A 270 1.53 14.96 -17.15
N TRP A 271 1.78 14.90 -15.83
CA TRP A 271 2.99 14.30 -15.28
C TRP A 271 2.95 12.76 -15.33
N LYS A 272 1.78 12.13 -15.29
CA LYS A 272 1.65 10.67 -15.51
C LYS A 272 2.19 10.28 -16.88
N ILE A 273 1.83 11.03 -17.93
CA ILE A 273 2.28 10.78 -19.30
C ILE A 273 3.78 11.00 -19.40
N LYS A 274 4.28 12.13 -18.89
CA LYS A 274 5.71 12.46 -18.92
C LYS A 274 6.58 11.44 -18.16
N LEU A 275 6.14 10.99 -16.99
CA LEU A 275 6.87 9.98 -16.23
C LEU A 275 6.93 8.65 -16.97
N ARG A 276 5.83 8.22 -17.60
CA ARG A 276 5.78 7.00 -18.42
C ARG A 276 6.78 7.06 -19.57
N GLU A 277 6.83 8.18 -20.29
CA GLU A 277 7.80 8.41 -21.37
C GLU A 277 9.24 8.27 -20.87
N VAL A 278 9.55 8.90 -19.73
CA VAL A 278 10.92 8.92 -19.17
C VAL A 278 11.36 7.55 -18.66
N VAL A 279 10.46 6.79 -18.04
CA VAL A 279 10.80 5.46 -17.50
C VAL A 279 10.86 4.40 -18.61
N GLY A 280 10.23 4.66 -19.76
CA GLY A 280 10.26 3.74 -20.90
C GLY A 280 9.46 2.46 -20.67
N VAL A 281 8.49 2.46 -19.76
CA VAL A 281 7.53 1.35 -19.63
C VAL A 281 6.58 1.43 -20.82
N LYS A 282 6.96 0.77 -21.91
CA LYS A 282 6.10 0.55 -23.07
C LYS A 282 4.95 -0.35 -22.62
N ALA A 283 3.73 0.01 -22.97
CA ALA A 283 2.59 -0.90 -22.88
C ALA A 283 2.76 -1.97 -23.97
N GLU A 284 3.65 -2.93 -23.74
CA GLU A 284 3.87 -4.03 -24.68
C GLU A 284 2.74 -5.04 -24.54
N GLY A 285 1.90 -5.14 -25.58
CA GLY A 285 0.95 -6.25 -25.75
C GLY A 285 -0.45 -5.93 -25.26
N ASN A 286 -1.35 -5.70 -26.22
CA ASN A 286 -2.72 -5.22 -26.08
C ASN A 286 -2.81 -3.82 -25.47
N GLU A 287 -3.53 -2.95 -26.18
CA GLU A 287 -4.18 -1.78 -25.63
C GLU A 287 -5.19 -2.24 -24.56
N GLN A 288 -4.71 -2.80 -23.46
CA GLN A 288 -5.40 -2.67 -22.19
C GLN A 288 -5.28 -1.19 -21.88
N LYS A 289 -6.18 -0.45 -22.53
CA LYS A 289 -6.39 0.97 -22.43
C LYS A 289 -6.24 1.25 -20.95
N TRP A 290 -5.13 1.89 -20.59
CA TRP A 290 -5.02 2.56 -19.33
C TRP A 290 -6.08 3.64 -19.38
N GLU A 291 -7.35 3.27 -19.13
CA GLU A 291 -8.33 4.25 -18.75
C GLU A 291 -7.80 4.75 -17.42
N PRO A 292 -7.41 6.04 -17.32
CA PRO A 292 -7.25 6.63 -16.01
C PRO A 292 -8.52 6.26 -15.26
N THR A 293 -8.39 5.52 -14.17
CA THR A 293 -9.51 5.11 -13.32
C THR A 293 -10.41 6.32 -13.18
N LYS A 294 -11.62 6.24 -13.75
CA LYS A 294 -12.53 7.39 -13.80
C LYS A 294 -12.60 8.00 -12.40
N ALA A 295 -12.32 9.31 -12.34
CA ALA A 295 -12.06 10.15 -11.18
C ALA A 295 -13.06 9.99 -10.03
N GLY A 296 -12.95 8.92 -9.24
CA GLY A 296 -13.89 8.71 -8.15
C GLY A 296 -13.48 7.72 -7.09
N LYS A 297 -12.68 6.70 -7.41
CA LYS A 297 -12.20 5.74 -6.41
C LYS A 297 -10.84 5.21 -6.85
N ARG A 298 -9.76 5.64 -6.18
CA ARG A 298 -8.51 4.87 -6.18
C ARG A 298 -8.89 3.43 -5.84
N THR A 299 -8.68 2.49 -6.76
CA THR A 299 -9.11 1.11 -6.54
C THR A 299 -8.26 0.54 -5.42
N ARG A 300 -8.94 0.31 -4.29
CA ARG A 300 -8.50 -0.39 -3.08
C ARG A 300 -7.59 -1.60 -3.36
N GLU A 301 -7.81 -2.24 -4.51
CA GLU A 301 -7.08 -3.37 -5.08
C GLU A 301 -5.57 -3.12 -5.29
N SER A 302 -5.13 -1.88 -5.53
CA SER A 302 -3.70 -1.62 -5.80
C SER A 302 -2.82 -1.66 -4.55
N TRP A 303 -3.41 -1.60 -3.34
CA TRP A 303 -2.68 -1.49 -2.07
C TRP A 303 -2.91 -2.69 -1.16
N GLU A 304 -4.14 -3.23 -1.17
CA GLU A 304 -4.48 -4.52 -0.60
C GLU A 304 -3.89 -5.63 -1.47
N GLY A 305 -2.57 -5.82 -1.38
CA GLY A 305 -1.99 -7.10 -1.76
C GLY A 305 -2.84 -8.19 -1.12
N ALA A 306 -3.21 -9.21 -1.88
CA ALA A 306 -4.10 -10.31 -1.51
C ALA A 306 -3.55 -11.16 -0.34
N VAL A 307 -3.28 -10.52 0.79
CA VAL A 307 -2.76 -11.09 2.02
C VAL A 307 -3.94 -11.74 2.71
N GLY A 308 -4.07 -13.05 2.52
CA GLY A 308 -5.04 -13.89 3.22
C GLY A 308 -6.44 -14.02 2.59
N GLN A 309 -6.67 -13.45 1.40
CA GLN A 309 -7.95 -13.62 0.69
C GLN A 309 -8.21 -15.09 0.32
N SER A 310 -7.19 -15.84 -0.13
CA SER A 310 -7.37 -17.24 -0.56
C SER A 310 -7.81 -18.17 0.56
N ASP A 311 -7.24 -18.01 1.77
CA ASP A 311 -7.44 -18.97 2.86
C ASP A 311 -8.79 -18.73 3.56
N SER A 312 -9.19 -17.47 3.71
CA SER A 312 -10.50 -17.12 4.27
C SER A 312 -11.64 -17.49 3.32
N GLU A 313 -11.48 -17.28 2.00
CA GLU A 313 -12.44 -17.76 1.00
C GLU A 313 -12.46 -19.29 0.93
N ALA A 314 -11.32 -19.97 1.04
CA ALA A 314 -11.26 -21.43 1.10
C ALA A 314 -11.94 -21.98 2.38
N LEU A 315 -11.77 -21.33 3.53
CA LEU A 315 -12.45 -21.67 4.79
C LEU A 315 -13.95 -21.39 4.74
N VAL A 316 -14.36 -20.30 4.10
CA VAL A 316 -15.78 -20.00 3.88
C VAL A 316 -16.39 -21.01 2.91
N ALA A 317 -15.71 -21.37 1.83
CA ALA A 317 -16.15 -22.43 0.91
C ALA A 317 -16.24 -23.80 1.60
N PHE A 318 -15.34 -24.07 2.56
CA PHE A 318 -15.35 -25.31 3.35
C PHE A 318 -16.49 -25.32 4.38
N SER A 319 -16.74 -24.20 5.07
CA SER A 319 -17.79 -24.07 6.09
C SER A 319 -19.20 -23.95 5.51
N GLN A 320 -19.36 -23.34 4.34
CA GLN A 320 -20.65 -23.20 3.67
C GLN A 320 -21.10 -24.44 2.90
N GLY A 321 -20.34 -25.55 2.95
CA GLY A 321 -20.77 -26.86 2.46
C GLY A 321 -21.52 -26.79 1.13
N HIS A 322 -20.95 -26.15 0.10
CA HIS A 322 -21.62 -26.02 -1.19
C HIS A 322 -21.63 -27.36 -1.93
N GLY A 323 -22.62 -28.18 -1.59
CA GLY A 323 -23.16 -29.20 -2.48
C GLY A 323 -23.70 -28.51 -3.73
N SER A 324 -23.22 -28.96 -4.88
CA SER A 324 -23.67 -28.57 -6.20
C SER A 324 -25.20 -28.54 -6.31
N ALA A 325 -25.81 -27.34 -6.34
CA ALA A 325 -27.15 -27.11 -6.84
C ALA A 325 -27.40 -25.62 -7.14
N GLY A 326 -27.29 -25.25 -8.42
CA GLY A 326 -28.15 -24.25 -9.06
C GLY A 326 -28.00 -22.78 -8.68
N SER A 327 -27.23 -22.04 -9.48
CA SER A 327 -27.59 -20.65 -9.83
C SER A 327 -27.18 -20.36 -11.26
N LYS A 328 -28.17 -19.93 -12.05
CA LYS A 328 -28.07 -19.64 -13.49
C LYS A 328 -27.18 -18.42 -13.70
N ALA A 329 -26.07 -18.61 -14.41
CA ALA A 329 -25.24 -17.53 -14.93
C ALA A 329 -25.64 -17.21 -16.37
N VAL A 330 -25.87 -15.93 -16.62
CA VAL A 330 -26.00 -15.31 -17.94
C VAL A 330 -24.60 -15.26 -18.58
N THR A 331 -24.48 -15.85 -19.77
CA THR A 331 -23.34 -15.79 -20.70
C THR A 331 -23.19 -14.39 -21.35
N PRO A 332 -22.00 -13.95 -21.80
CA PRO A 332 -21.16 -14.60 -22.84
C PRO A 332 -19.66 -14.67 -22.46
N GLY A 333 -18.76 -15.45 -23.05
CA GLY A 333 -18.76 -16.39 -24.17
C GLY A 333 -17.28 -16.57 -24.55
N ALA A 334 -16.64 -17.67 -24.16
CA ALA A 334 -15.38 -18.18 -24.73
C ALA A 334 -15.00 -19.53 -24.07
N GLU A 335 -14.76 -20.49 -24.95
CA GLU A 335 -14.32 -21.89 -24.86
C GLU A 335 -13.80 -22.46 -23.51
N LYS A 336 -14.53 -23.46 -22.98
CA LYS A 336 -14.14 -24.30 -21.84
C LYS A 336 -13.35 -25.53 -22.30
N LYS A 337 -12.06 -25.61 -21.94
CA LYS A 337 -11.34 -26.89 -21.84
C LYS A 337 -11.63 -27.50 -20.46
N CYS A 338 -12.29 -28.65 -20.46
CA CYS A 338 -12.86 -29.29 -19.28
C CYS A 338 -11.79 -30.06 -18.46
N VAL A 339 -11.39 -29.56 -17.30
CA VAL A 339 -10.55 -30.31 -16.34
C VAL A 339 -11.46 -31.01 -15.32
N LYS A 340 -11.84 -32.25 -15.62
CA LYS A 340 -12.77 -33.07 -14.81
C LYS A 340 -12.13 -33.90 -13.68
N ASN A 341 -10.90 -33.62 -13.24
CA ASN A 341 -10.18 -34.60 -12.40
C ASN A 341 -9.47 -34.09 -11.14
N ALA A 342 -9.91 -32.97 -10.56
CA ALA A 342 -9.47 -32.54 -9.25
C ALA A 342 -10.49 -32.94 -8.15
N GLN A 343 -10.67 -34.25 -7.94
CA GLN A 343 -11.31 -34.75 -6.71
C GLN A 343 -10.25 -35.24 -5.74
N SER A 344 -10.31 -34.77 -4.50
CA SER A 344 -9.40 -35.16 -3.42
C SER A 344 -9.48 -36.68 -3.16
N HIS A 345 -8.36 -37.26 -2.70
CA HIS A 345 -8.25 -38.71 -2.44
C HIS A 345 -9.30 -39.22 -1.44
N GLY A 346 -9.80 -38.35 -0.55
CA GLY A 346 -10.90 -38.65 0.37
C GLY A 346 -12.25 -38.84 -0.32
N LEU A 347 -12.60 -37.97 -1.27
CA LEU A 347 -13.84 -38.13 -2.07
C LEU A 347 -13.79 -39.38 -2.95
N LYS A 348 -12.62 -39.75 -3.48
CA LYS A 348 -12.44 -40.99 -4.24
C LYS A 348 -12.66 -42.24 -3.38
N ARG A 349 -12.34 -42.20 -2.09
CA ARG A 349 -12.61 -43.30 -1.14
C ARG A 349 -14.09 -43.38 -0.75
N LEU A 350 -14.76 -42.25 -0.55
CA LEU A 350 -16.19 -42.20 -0.25
C LEU A 350 -17.07 -42.60 -1.45
N ALA A 351 -16.64 -42.29 -2.68
CA ALA A 351 -17.33 -42.71 -3.90
C ALA A 351 -17.30 -44.23 -4.11
N LYS A 352 -16.37 -44.94 -3.47
CA LYS A 352 -16.21 -46.40 -3.58
C LYS A 352 -17.05 -47.19 -2.56
N VAL A 353 -17.78 -46.50 -1.68
CA VAL A 353 -18.74 -47.15 -0.79
C VAL A 353 -19.94 -47.61 -1.63
N ASN A 354 -20.19 -48.92 -1.61
CA ASN A 354 -21.20 -49.56 -2.44
C ASN A 354 -22.61 -49.11 -2.00
N LYS A 355 -23.24 -48.21 -2.75
CA LYS A 355 -24.59 -47.68 -2.44
C LYS A 355 -25.72 -48.68 -2.70
N LYS A 356 -25.40 -49.91 -3.11
CA LYS A 356 -26.37 -50.97 -3.41
C LYS A 356 -26.98 -51.49 -2.10
N GLY A 357 -28.10 -50.90 -1.68
CA GLY A 357 -28.85 -51.27 -0.46
C GLY A 357 -29.19 -50.11 0.48
N MET A 358 -28.60 -48.93 0.29
CA MET A 358 -28.94 -47.74 1.08
C MET A 358 -30.19 -47.08 0.49
N LYS A 359 -31.33 -47.21 1.19
CA LYS A 359 -32.56 -46.48 0.85
C LYS A 359 -32.33 -44.98 1.07
N SER A 360 -32.68 -44.14 0.10
CA SER A 360 -32.58 -42.69 0.24
C SER A 360 -33.47 -42.20 1.38
N LEU A 361 -32.96 -41.23 2.16
CA LEU A 361 -33.70 -40.59 3.27
C LEU A 361 -35.04 -39.98 2.83
N SER A 362 -35.20 -39.62 1.55
CA SER A 362 -36.47 -39.17 0.97
C SER A 362 -37.59 -40.21 1.06
N THR A 363 -37.26 -41.50 1.13
CA THR A 363 -38.23 -42.59 1.26
C THR A 363 -38.82 -42.69 2.67
N PHE A 364 -38.15 -42.10 3.68
CA PHE A 364 -38.65 -42.08 5.06
C PHE A 364 -39.59 -40.89 5.35
N PHE A 365 -39.52 -39.81 4.57
CA PHE A 365 -40.34 -38.60 4.80
C PHE A 365 -41.45 -38.39 3.76
N GLY A 366 -41.76 -39.40 2.96
CA GLY A 366 -42.91 -39.38 2.04
C GLY A 366 -44.24 -39.44 2.81
N ALA A 367 -44.67 -38.32 3.36
CA ALA A 367 -45.99 -38.17 3.99
C ALA A 367 -47.08 -38.39 2.94
N LYS A 368 -47.87 -39.45 3.12
CA LYS A 368 -49.08 -39.77 2.36
C LYS A 368 -50.11 -38.64 2.57
N LYS A 369 -50.32 -37.79 1.57
CA LYS A 369 -51.46 -36.87 1.53
C LYS A 369 -52.73 -37.72 1.30
N LYS A 370 -53.56 -37.89 2.33
CA LYS A 370 -54.91 -38.47 2.18
C LYS A 370 -55.83 -37.39 1.60
N ASN A 371 -56.48 -37.72 0.49
CA ASN A 371 -57.70 -37.05 0.05
C ASN A 371 -58.89 -37.57 0.85
#